data_AF-W9NJ17-F1
#
_entry.id   AF-W9NJ17-F1
#
_cell.length_a   1.000
_cell.length_b   1.000
_cell.length_c   1.000
_cell.angle_alpha   90.00
_cell.angle_beta   90.00
_cell.angle_gamma   90.00
#
_symmetry.space_group_name_H-M   'P 1'
#
loop_
_entity.id
_entity.type
_entity.pdbx_description
1 polymer ?
#
loop_
_entity_poly.entity_id
_entity_poly.type
_entity_poly.pdbx_seq_one_letter_code
_entity_poly.pdbx_strand_id
1 'polypeptide(L)'
;MPPPPVVHEQAVDVKSETAWANTMTWICATVMHFCFSGSFLYSESSTRMQRWYELSEAVENWNKTKPSTFDPIWSGAPELGAGPFPEIWFTADWHVMAFGFYHLARMLLKVYRPSPRFAIRNARRTLAESDESVMEHARALCGACKGSPGTVPSLITLCHSTIIWGPLMTDEREQTSLVSMLEDLEGSHAWPTAWIINVLREEWSKC
;
A
#
# COMPACT_ATOMS: atom_id res chain seq x y z
N MET A 1 -25.84 17.72 32.53
CA MET A 1 -25.87 17.48 31.07
C MET A 1 -26.64 16.20 30.83
N PRO A 2 -27.78 16.21 30.13
CA PRO A 2 -28.40 14.98 29.70
C PRO A 2 -27.48 14.26 28.68
N PRO A 3 -27.48 12.92 28.62
CA PRO A 3 -26.75 12.20 27.59
C PRO A 3 -27.26 12.67 26.20
N PRO A 4 -26.37 12.80 25.20
CA PRO A 4 -26.79 13.13 23.85
C PRO A 4 -27.79 12.08 23.36
N PRO A 5 -28.78 12.47 22.55
CA PRO A 5 -29.74 11.53 21.99
C PRO A 5 -28.99 10.44 21.24
N VAL A 6 -29.35 9.19 21.52
CA VAL A 6 -28.88 8.03 20.75
C VAL A 6 -29.43 8.21 19.34
N VAL A 7 -28.58 8.76 18.46
CA VAL A 7 -28.76 8.57 17.02
C VAL A 7 -28.80 7.06 16.83
N HIS A 8 -29.82 6.54 16.17
CA HIS A 8 -29.78 5.17 15.69
C HIS A 8 -28.61 5.10 14.69
N GLU A 9 -27.40 4.89 15.21
CA GLU A 9 -26.27 4.42 14.44
C GLU A 9 -26.77 3.19 13.71
N GLN A 10 -26.74 3.25 12.38
CA GLN A 10 -26.85 2.05 11.59
C GLN A 10 -25.78 1.11 12.13
N ALA A 11 -26.20 0.09 12.89
CA ALA A 11 -25.30 -0.86 13.49
C ALA A 11 -24.37 -1.36 12.39
N VAL A 12 -23.05 -1.26 12.63
CA VAL A 12 -22.03 -1.70 11.68
C VAL A 12 -22.33 -3.15 11.31
N ASP A 13 -22.77 -3.39 10.08
CA ASP A 13 -22.99 -4.75 9.60
C ASP A 13 -21.63 -5.37 9.27
N VAL A 14 -21.12 -6.18 10.18
CA VAL A 14 -19.84 -6.87 10.05
C VAL A 14 -19.75 -7.69 8.77
N LYS A 15 -20.87 -8.24 8.26
CA LYS A 15 -20.88 -8.98 6.98
C LYS A 15 -20.64 -8.04 5.79
N SER A 16 -21.26 -6.86 5.79
CA SER A 16 -21.00 -5.81 4.82
C SER A 16 -19.57 -5.28 4.91
N GLU A 17 -19.05 -4.99 6.11
CA GLU A 17 -17.67 -4.50 6.31
C GLU A 17 -16.62 -5.50 5.81
N THR A 18 -16.76 -6.76 6.20
CA THR A 18 -15.83 -7.81 5.74
C THR A 18 -15.91 -8.01 4.23
N ALA A 19 -17.09 -7.86 3.62
CA ALA A 19 -17.23 -7.88 2.17
C ALA A 19 -16.45 -6.75 1.50
N TRP A 20 -16.50 -5.52 2.03
CA TRP A 20 -15.74 -4.38 1.49
C TRP A 20 -14.23 -4.59 1.57
N ALA A 21 -13.72 -5.10 2.69
CA ALA A 21 -12.30 -5.44 2.83
C ALA A 21 -11.88 -6.57 1.87
N ASN A 22 -12.72 -7.59 1.71
CA ASN A 22 -12.51 -8.69 0.78
C ASN A 22 -12.54 -8.22 -0.68
N THR A 23 -13.38 -7.24 -1.02
CA THR A 23 -13.40 -6.64 -2.36
C THR A 23 -12.04 -5.99 -2.68
N MET A 24 -11.46 -5.21 -1.77
CA MET A 24 -10.13 -4.62 -2.03
C MET A 24 -9.04 -5.69 -2.12
N THR A 25 -9.12 -6.72 -1.28
CA THR A 25 -8.22 -7.88 -1.34
C THR A 25 -8.26 -8.55 -2.72
N TRP A 26 -9.48 -8.81 -3.24
CA TRP A 26 -9.70 -9.39 -4.56
C TRP A 26 -9.17 -8.50 -5.70
N ILE A 27 -9.43 -7.19 -5.62
CA ILE A 27 -8.92 -6.21 -6.59
C ILE A 27 -7.39 -6.24 -6.60
N CYS A 28 -6.76 -6.19 -5.42
CA CYS A 28 -5.30 -6.24 -5.30
C CYS A 28 -4.71 -7.55 -5.85
N ALA A 29 -5.34 -8.69 -5.57
CA ALA A 29 -4.94 -9.98 -6.13
C ALA A 29 -5.01 -9.98 -7.67
N THR A 30 -6.06 -9.39 -8.24
CA THR A 30 -6.23 -9.26 -9.70
C THR A 30 -5.16 -8.34 -10.31
N VAL A 31 -4.77 -7.27 -9.60
CA VAL A 31 -3.67 -6.39 -9.99
C VAL A 31 -2.34 -7.14 -9.96
N MET A 32 -2.03 -7.87 -8.88
CA MET A 32 -0.82 -8.69 -8.80
C MET A 32 -0.74 -9.70 -9.94
N HIS A 33 -1.84 -10.38 -10.25
CA HIS A 33 -1.91 -11.31 -11.37
C HIS A 33 -1.65 -10.61 -12.72
N PHE A 34 -2.19 -9.41 -12.93
CA PHE A 34 -1.86 -8.59 -14.09
C PHE A 34 -0.37 -8.22 -14.17
N CYS A 35 0.25 -7.84 -13.04
CA CYS A 35 1.65 -7.43 -13.01
C CYS A 35 2.61 -8.61 -13.29
N PHE A 36 2.39 -9.76 -12.66
CA PHE A 36 3.34 -10.88 -12.67
C PHE A 36 3.00 -11.96 -13.70
N SER A 37 1.76 -12.06 -14.17
CA SER A 37 1.32 -13.03 -15.19
C SER A 37 0.84 -12.37 -16.48
N GLY A 38 0.64 -11.05 -16.49
CA GLY A 38 0.04 -10.35 -17.63
C GLY A 38 0.90 -10.29 -18.89
N SER A 39 2.22 -10.44 -18.80
CA SER A 39 3.08 -10.51 -19.99
C SER A 39 2.80 -11.76 -20.85
N PHE A 40 2.41 -12.87 -20.22
CA PHE A 40 2.03 -14.11 -20.92
C PHE A 40 0.58 -14.07 -21.43
N LEU A 41 -0.30 -13.43 -20.67
CA LEU A 41 -1.74 -13.42 -20.94
C LEU A 41 -2.18 -12.31 -21.92
N TYR A 42 -1.42 -11.22 -21.99
CA TYR A 42 -1.72 -10.05 -22.82
C TYR A 42 -0.54 -9.75 -23.74
N SER A 43 -0.48 -10.48 -24.86
CA SER A 43 0.57 -10.32 -25.89
C SER A 43 0.46 -8.99 -26.64
N GLU A 44 -0.76 -8.47 -26.79
CA GLU A 44 -1.02 -7.20 -27.46
C GLU A 44 -0.97 -6.00 -26.50
N SER A 45 -0.19 -4.98 -26.89
CA SER A 45 0.00 -3.77 -26.09
C SER A 45 -1.29 -2.98 -25.85
N SER A 46 -2.22 -2.98 -26.80
CA SER A 46 -3.53 -2.32 -26.69
C SER A 46 -4.39 -2.99 -25.62
N THR A 47 -4.51 -4.32 -25.70
CA THR A 47 -5.27 -5.14 -24.75
C THR A 47 -4.70 -5.04 -23.33
N ARG A 48 -3.37 -5.06 -23.20
CA ARG A 48 -2.70 -4.86 -21.90
C ARG A 48 -2.96 -3.47 -21.32
N MET A 49 -2.96 -2.43 -22.17
CA MET A 49 -3.27 -1.06 -21.75
C MET A 49 -4.73 -0.90 -21.33
N GLN A 50 -5.67 -1.50 -22.06
CA GLN A 50 -7.08 -1.52 -21.68
C GLN A 50 -7.27 -2.20 -20.33
N ARG A 51 -6.66 -3.36 -20.11
CA ARG A 51 -6.74 -4.07 -18.84
C ARG A 51 -6.17 -3.24 -17.68
N TRP A 52 -5.07 -2.53 -17.93
CA TRP A 52 -4.50 -1.59 -16.95
C TRP A 52 -5.49 -0.49 -16.56
N TYR A 53 -6.22 0.08 -17.53
CA TYR A 53 -7.26 1.09 -17.25
C TYR A 53 -8.41 0.52 -16.42
N GLU A 54 -8.94 -0.66 -16.78
CA GLU A 54 -10.01 -1.33 -16.04
C GLU A 54 -9.62 -1.57 -14.57
N LEU A 55 -8.40 -2.04 -14.33
CA LEU A 55 -7.90 -2.30 -12.98
C LEU A 55 -7.67 -1.01 -12.19
N SER A 56 -7.16 0.04 -12.85
CA SER A 56 -7.01 1.36 -12.25
C SER A 56 -8.36 1.95 -11.84
N GLU A 57 -9.37 1.81 -12.69
CA GLU A 57 -10.73 2.24 -12.40
C GLU A 57 -11.34 1.43 -11.24
N ALA A 58 -11.15 0.12 -11.19
CA ALA A 58 -11.64 -0.73 -10.10
C ALA A 58 -11.07 -0.32 -8.74
N VAL A 59 -9.76 -0.06 -8.66
CA VAL A 59 -9.07 0.42 -7.44
C VAL A 59 -9.62 1.77 -7.00
N GLU A 60 -9.77 2.72 -7.93
CA GLU A 60 -10.29 4.05 -7.62
C GLU A 60 -11.76 4.05 -7.24
N ASN A 61 -12.56 3.24 -7.93
CA ASN A 61 -13.98 3.10 -7.63
C ASN A 61 -14.18 2.53 -6.22
N TRP A 62 -13.39 1.52 -5.83
CA TRP A 62 -13.42 1.01 -4.45
C TRP A 62 -13.12 2.13 -3.45
N ASN A 63 -12.06 2.91 -3.64
CA ASN A 63 -11.71 3.99 -2.70
C ASN A 63 -12.78 5.08 -2.60
N LYS A 64 -13.48 5.39 -3.70
CA LYS A 64 -14.56 6.39 -3.75
C LYS A 64 -15.87 5.91 -3.14
N THR A 65 -16.14 4.60 -3.21
CA THR A 65 -17.44 4.02 -2.84
C THR A 65 -17.42 3.29 -1.50
N LYS A 66 -16.22 3.03 -0.93
CA LYS A 66 -16.08 2.40 0.38
C LYS A 66 -16.84 3.20 1.46
N PRO A 67 -17.42 2.53 2.47
CA PRO A 67 -18.02 3.21 3.60
C PRO A 67 -17.00 4.06 4.35
N SER A 68 -17.46 5.13 5.00
CA SER A 68 -16.59 6.02 5.79
C SER A 68 -15.93 5.34 7.00
N THR A 69 -16.41 4.16 7.39
CA THR A 69 -15.75 3.31 8.41
C THR A 69 -14.36 2.85 7.99
N PHE A 70 -14.06 2.83 6.68
CA PHE A 70 -12.75 2.51 6.13
C PHE A 70 -11.80 3.71 6.09
N ASP A 71 -12.27 4.92 6.44
CA ASP A 71 -11.38 6.07 6.57
C ASP A 71 -10.63 5.99 7.92
N PRO A 72 -9.36 6.45 7.99
CA PRO A 72 -8.63 6.48 9.24
C PRO A 72 -9.37 7.30 10.30
N ILE A 73 -9.38 6.82 11.55
CA ILE A 73 -9.88 7.62 12.69
C ILE A 73 -8.92 8.73 13.06
N TRP A 74 -7.66 8.59 12.66
CA TRP A 74 -6.64 9.62 12.77
C TRP A 74 -5.63 9.45 11.64
N SER A 75 -5.24 10.56 11.03
CA SER A 75 -4.15 10.64 10.05
C SER A 75 -3.45 11.98 10.21
N GLY A 76 -2.13 11.96 10.31
CA GLY A 76 -1.35 13.14 10.65
C GLY A 76 0.13 12.98 10.33
N ALA A 77 0.82 14.13 10.28
CA ALA A 77 2.26 14.16 10.16
C ALA A 77 2.89 13.42 11.35
N PRO A 78 4.08 12.80 11.17
CA PRO A 78 4.78 12.17 12.28
C PRO A 78 4.97 13.16 13.43
N GLU A 79 4.69 12.75 14.67
CA GLU A 79 5.07 13.56 15.82
C GLU A 79 6.60 13.78 15.84
N LEU A 80 7.04 14.91 16.42
CA LEU A 80 8.46 15.22 16.58
C LEU A 80 9.15 14.09 17.37
N GLY A 81 9.93 13.27 16.68
CA GLY A 81 10.64 12.13 17.26
C GLY A 81 9.95 10.77 17.07
N ALA A 82 8.72 10.72 16.55
CA ALA A 82 7.99 9.48 16.27
C ALA A 82 8.40 8.80 14.94
N GLY A 83 9.41 9.32 14.24
CA GLY A 83 9.92 8.76 12.98
C GLY A 83 9.46 9.53 11.74
N PRO A 84 9.75 9.04 10.53
CA PRO A 84 9.52 9.79 9.29
C PRO A 84 8.18 9.48 8.61
N PHE A 85 7.52 8.39 8.97
CA PHE A 85 6.25 7.97 8.37
C PHE A 85 5.06 8.65 9.06
N PRO A 86 3.97 8.96 8.31
CA PRO A 86 2.75 9.47 8.91
C PRO A 86 2.20 8.46 9.92
N GLU A 87 1.49 8.95 10.92
CA GLU A 87 0.72 8.08 11.80
C GLU A 87 -0.68 7.88 11.18
N ILE A 88 -1.16 6.65 11.15
CA ILE A 88 -2.47 6.34 10.58
C ILE A 88 -3.12 5.26 11.44
N TRP A 89 -4.28 5.58 11.99
CA TRP A 89 -4.98 4.74 12.95
C TRP A 89 -6.34 4.31 12.41
N PHE A 90 -6.69 3.06 12.64
CA PHE A 90 -7.97 2.47 12.24
C PHE A 90 -8.67 1.84 13.43
N THR A 91 -9.98 1.61 13.30
CA THR A 91 -10.77 0.96 14.36
C THR A 91 -10.66 -0.56 14.36
N ALA A 92 -10.27 -1.16 13.23
CA ALA A 92 -10.21 -2.61 13.09
C ALA A 92 -9.14 -3.06 12.07
N ASP A 93 -8.64 -4.28 12.27
CA ASP A 93 -7.61 -4.91 11.44
C ASP A 93 -8.00 -4.96 9.95
N TRP A 94 -9.27 -5.24 9.64
CA TRP A 94 -9.72 -5.33 8.24
C TRP A 94 -9.67 -3.97 7.52
N HIS A 95 -9.80 -2.85 8.23
CA HIS A 95 -9.62 -1.52 7.64
C HIS A 95 -8.14 -1.29 7.29
N VAL A 96 -7.23 -1.67 8.20
CA VAL A 96 -5.77 -1.62 7.96
C VAL A 96 -5.40 -2.48 6.75
N MET A 97 -5.94 -3.70 6.67
CA MET A 97 -5.68 -4.62 5.54
C MET A 97 -6.19 -4.05 4.21
N ALA A 98 -7.43 -3.56 4.18
CA ALA A 98 -8.00 -2.98 2.97
C ALA A 98 -7.22 -1.73 2.52
N PHE A 99 -6.81 -0.89 3.48
CA PHE A 99 -5.95 0.25 3.23
C PHE A 99 -4.60 -0.20 2.63
N GLY A 100 -3.95 -1.19 3.24
CA GLY A 100 -2.68 -1.71 2.74
C GLY A 100 -2.78 -2.28 1.32
N PHE A 101 -3.83 -3.05 1.03
CA PHE A 101 -4.07 -3.58 -0.32
C PHE A 101 -4.42 -2.51 -1.35
N TYR A 102 -5.14 -1.45 -0.97
CA TYR A 102 -5.35 -0.29 -1.83
C TYR A 102 -4.02 0.37 -2.23
N HIS A 103 -3.17 0.65 -1.25
CA HIS A 103 -1.87 1.27 -1.49
C HIS A 103 -0.93 0.37 -2.30
N LEU A 104 -0.90 -0.94 -2.03
CA LEU A 104 -0.14 -1.91 -2.81
C LEU A 104 -0.63 -1.97 -4.27
N ALA A 105 -1.94 -2.05 -4.51
CA ALA A 105 -2.50 -2.08 -5.85
C ALA A 105 -2.15 -0.80 -6.64
N ARG A 106 -2.21 0.37 -5.98
CA ARG A 106 -1.82 1.65 -6.57
C ARG A 106 -0.35 1.69 -6.96
N MET A 107 0.55 1.22 -6.09
CA MET A 107 1.99 1.13 -6.40
C MET A 107 2.24 0.21 -7.60
N LEU A 108 1.66 -0.99 -7.59
CA LEU A 108 1.79 -1.95 -8.68
C LEU A 108 1.29 -1.40 -10.02
N LEU A 109 0.14 -0.74 -10.05
CA LEU A 109 -0.38 -0.15 -11.28
C LEU A 109 0.52 0.99 -11.80
N LYS A 110 1.16 1.76 -10.93
CA LYS A 110 2.13 2.79 -11.35
C LYS A 110 3.37 2.15 -11.96
N VAL A 111 3.98 1.20 -11.26
CA VAL A 111 5.21 0.50 -11.69
C VAL A 111 4.99 -0.28 -12.99
N TYR A 112 3.84 -0.95 -13.14
CA TYR A 112 3.54 -1.82 -14.28
C TYR A 112 2.65 -1.17 -15.35
N ARG A 113 2.61 0.17 -15.42
CA ARG A 113 1.90 0.88 -16.48
C ARG A 113 2.49 0.53 -17.86
N PRO A 114 1.69 0.03 -18.82
CA PRO A 114 2.19 -0.22 -20.17
C PRO A 114 2.63 1.09 -20.84
N SER A 115 3.87 1.12 -21.33
CA SER A 115 4.40 2.30 -22.03
C SER A 115 4.18 2.19 -23.55
N PRO A 116 3.69 3.23 -24.23
CA PRO A 116 3.65 3.27 -25.68
C PRO A 116 5.07 3.22 -26.26
N ARG A 117 5.26 2.45 -27.35
CA ARG A 117 6.57 2.24 -28.02
C ARG A 117 7.31 3.54 -28.44
N PHE A 118 6.66 4.70 -28.43
CA PHE A 118 7.21 5.99 -28.87
C PHE A 118 7.38 7.04 -27.75
N ALA A 119 7.14 6.70 -26.49
CA ALA A 119 7.19 7.62 -25.36
C ALA A 119 8.61 7.82 -24.80
N ILE A 120 9.56 8.30 -25.62
CA ILE A 120 10.97 8.45 -25.19
C ILE A 120 11.27 9.88 -24.72
N ARG A 121 10.58 10.91 -25.25
CA ARG A 121 11.02 12.31 -25.11
C ARG A 121 10.88 12.91 -23.71
N ASN A 122 9.98 12.39 -22.85
CA ASN A 122 9.75 12.88 -21.48
C ASN A 122 9.97 11.81 -20.40
N ALA A 123 10.54 10.65 -20.76
CA ALA A 123 10.57 9.46 -19.93
C ALA A 123 11.18 9.70 -18.53
N ARG A 124 12.27 10.46 -18.42
CA ARG A 124 12.96 10.69 -17.15
C ARG A 124 12.13 11.47 -16.12
N ARG A 125 11.38 12.49 -16.55
CA ARG A 125 10.49 13.27 -15.67
C ARG A 125 9.27 12.45 -15.26
N THR A 126 8.68 11.73 -16.21
CA THR A 126 7.55 10.82 -15.94
C THR A 126 7.94 9.69 -14.99
N LEU A 127 9.18 9.18 -15.08
CA LEU A 127 9.72 8.20 -14.13
C LEU A 127 9.84 8.80 -12.72
N ALA A 128 10.48 9.97 -12.57
CA ALA A 128 10.59 10.62 -11.25
C ALA A 128 9.23 10.96 -10.61
N GLU A 129 8.26 11.44 -11.40
CA GLU A 129 6.89 11.70 -10.92
C GLU A 129 6.16 10.40 -10.55
N SER A 130 6.43 9.30 -11.26
CA SER A 130 5.91 7.98 -10.93
C SER A 130 6.54 7.45 -9.64
N ASP A 131 7.84 7.61 -9.46
CA ASP A 131 8.60 7.12 -8.31
C ASP A 131 8.18 7.84 -7.04
N GLU A 132 8.03 9.17 -7.07
CA GLU A 132 7.53 9.93 -5.91
C GLU A 132 6.12 9.48 -5.54
N SER A 133 5.25 9.28 -6.54
CA SER A 133 3.88 8.83 -6.25
C SER A 133 3.82 7.38 -5.75
N VAL A 134 4.79 6.53 -6.11
CA VAL A 134 4.96 5.20 -5.48
C VAL A 134 5.39 5.37 -4.02
N MET A 135 6.34 6.26 -3.74
CA MET A 135 6.82 6.54 -2.40
C MET A 135 5.74 7.15 -1.48
N GLU A 136 4.85 7.99 -2.01
CA GLU A 136 3.65 8.46 -1.28
C GLU A 136 2.80 7.29 -0.78
N HIS A 137 2.56 6.29 -1.64
CA HIS A 137 1.79 5.12 -1.25
C HIS A 137 2.56 4.22 -0.27
N ALA A 138 3.88 4.07 -0.44
CA ALA A 138 4.74 3.30 0.46
C ALA A 138 4.77 3.90 1.87
N ARG A 139 4.93 5.23 2.00
CA ARG A 139 4.92 5.96 3.28
C ARG A 139 3.58 5.80 4.00
N ALA A 140 2.47 5.89 3.28
CA ALA A 140 1.15 5.64 3.85
C ALA A 140 1.00 4.19 4.36
N LEU A 141 1.47 3.19 3.59
CA LEU A 141 1.47 1.79 4.05
C LEU A 141 2.34 1.60 5.30
N CYS A 142 3.53 2.19 5.35
CA CYS A 142 4.40 2.17 6.52
C CYS A 142 3.69 2.80 7.74
N GLY A 143 3.02 3.94 7.55
CA GLY A 143 2.28 4.63 8.60
C GLY A 143 1.13 3.81 9.18
N ALA A 144 0.32 3.20 8.32
CA ALA A 144 -0.78 2.33 8.76
C ALA A 144 -0.29 1.08 9.50
N CYS A 145 0.79 0.46 9.02
CA CYS A 145 1.43 -0.67 9.68
C CYS A 145 1.99 -0.29 11.05
N LYS A 146 2.63 0.89 11.15
CA LYS A 146 3.18 1.40 12.40
C LYS A 146 2.10 1.71 13.44
N GLY A 147 0.97 2.28 13.02
CA GLY A 147 -0.18 2.53 13.90
C GLY A 147 -0.93 1.25 14.31
N SER A 148 -0.65 0.12 13.66
CA SER A 148 -1.36 -1.15 13.87
C SER A 148 -0.41 -2.36 13.97
N PRO A 149 0.53 -2.38 14.95
CA PRO A 149 1.55 -3.44 15.05
C PRO A 149 0.96 -4.83 15.32
N GLY A 150 -0.28 -4.91 15.83
CA GLY A 150 -0.99 -6.18 16.02
C GLY A 150 -1.55 -6.80 14.74
N THR A 151 -1.66 -6.03 13.64
CA THR A 151 -2.22 -6.50 12.37
C THR A 151 -1.13 -7.20 11.54
N VAL A 152 -0.70 -8.39 12.00
CA VAL A 152 0.41 -9.15 11.39
C VAL A 152 0.30 -9.33 9.87
N PRO A 153 -0.87 -9.64 9.27
CA PRO A 153 -0.96 -9.78 7.82
C PRO A 153 -0.64 -8.47 7.06
N SER A 154 -0.86 -7.31 7.67
CA SER A 154 -0.49 -6.01 7.10
C SER A 154 1.03 -5.82 7.11
N LEU A 155 1.69 -6.21 8.20
CA LEU A 155 3.15 -6.19 8.31
C LEU A 155 3.81 -7.15 7.31
N ILE A 156 3.22 -8.32 7.10
CA ILE A 156 3.67 -9.26 6.05
C ILE A 156 3.49 -8.64 4.65
N THR A 157 2.39 -7.92 4.42
CA THR A 157 2.15 -7.21 3.16
C THR A 157 3.17 -6.10 2.94
N LEU A 158 3.49 -5.32 3.99
CA LEU A 158 4.56 -4.33 3.98
C LEU A 158 5.89 -4.98 3.58
N CYS A 159 6.33 -6.01 4.30
CA CYS A 159 7.57 -6.74 4.05
C CYS A 159 7.75 -7.16 2.58
N HIS A 160 6.74 -7.81 1.98
CA HIS A 160 6.84 -8.26 0.60
C HIS A 160 6.77 -7.09 -0.39
N SER A 161 5.95 -6.08 -0.11
CA SER A 161 5.81 -4.92 -0.98
C SER A 161 7.11 -4.12 -1.07
N THR A 162 7.97 -4.18 -0.04
CA THR A 162 9.25 -3.46 0.01
C THR A 162 10.17 -3.80 -1.16
N ILE A 163 10.06 -4.98 -1.79
CA ILE A 163 10.81 -5.30 -3.01
C ILE A 163 10.48 -4.33 -4.16
N ILE A 164 9.25 -3.81 -4.20
CA ILE A 164 8.74 -2.96 -5.28
C ILE A 164 9.25 -1.53 -5.14
N TRP A 165 9.22 -0.98 -3.93
CA TRP A 165 9.44 0.45 -3.68
C TRP A 165 10.66 0.74 -2.82
N GLY A 166 11.23 -0.26 -2.13
CA GLY A 166 12.38 -0.11 -1.25
C GLY A 166 13.61 0.52 -1.93
N PRO A 167 13.95 0.18 -3.18
CA PRO A 167 15.05 0.84 -3.91
C PRO A 167 14.83 2.34 -4.17
N LEU A 168 13.58 2.83 -4.12
CA LEU A 168 13.25 4.24 -4.32
C LEU A 168 13.43 5.08 -3.05
N MET A 169 13.60 4.44 -1.89
CA MET A 169 13.71 5.10 -0.60
C MET A 169 15.11 5.65 -0.37
N THR A 170 15.25 6.97 -0.32
CA THR A 170 16.55 7.68 -0.21
C THR A 170 16.77 8.40 1.12
N ASP A 171 15.73 8.69 1.91
CA ASP A 171 15.90 9.30 3.24
C ASP A 171 16.38 8.23 4.24
N GLU A 172 17.58 8.42 4.81
CA GLU A 172 18.19 7.50 5.78
C GLU A 172 17.32 7.25 7.01
N ARG A 173 16.50 8.22 7.42
CA ARG A 173 15.56 8.06 8.54
C ARG A 173 14.43 7.13 8.14
N GLU A 174 13.91 7.24 6.91
CA GLU A 174 12.91 6.31 6.36
C GLU A 174 13.46 4.90 6.28
N GLN A 175 14.68 4.74 5.75
CA GLN A 175 15.38 3.47 5.67
C GLN A 175 15.55 2.84 7.05
N THR A 176 16.03 3.61 8.03
CA THR A 176 16.22 3.16 9.42
C THR A 176 14.89 2.74 10.05
N SER A 177 13.84 3.56 9.89
CA SER A 177 12.51 3.24 10.45
C SER A 177 11.89 2.01 9.80
N LEU A 178 12.08 1.81 8.50
CA LEU A 178 11.60 0.62 7.80
C LEU A 178 12.32 -0.64 8.29
N VAL A 179 13.64 -0.59 8.42
CA VAL A 179 14.43 -1.71 8.96
C VAL A 179 13.97 -2.06 10.37
N SER A 180 13.78 -1.06 11.25
CA SER A 180 13.23 -1.29 12.59
C SER A 180 11.89 -2.00 12.55
N MET A 181 10.96 -1.58 11.69
CA MET A 181 9.66 -2.25 11.56
C MET A 181 9.77 -3.70 11.09
N LEU A 182 10.73 -4.01 10.21
CA LEU A 182 10.98 -5.37 9.73
C LEU A 182 11.65 -6.24 10.80
N GLU A 183 12.58 -5.68 11.58
CA GLU A 183 13.21 -6.34 12.73
C GLU A 183 12.17 -6.61 13.83
N ASP A 184 11.26 -5.67 14.10
CA ASP A 184 10.16 -5.82 15.06
C ASP A 184 9.18 -6.92 14.63
N LEU A 185 8.88 -7.02 13.34
CA LEU A 185 8.06 -8.09 12.77
C LEU A 185 8.71 -9.47 12.99
N GLU A 186 10.03 -9.60 12.74
CA GLU A 186 10.75 -10.85 12.96
C GLU A 186 10.82 -11.19 14.46
N GLY A 187 11.16 -10.21 15.31
CA GLY A 187 11.27 -10.41 16.75
C GLY A 187 9.95 -10.74 17.44
N SER A 188 8.86 -10.10 17.03
CA SER A 188 7.54 -10.23 17.68
C SER A 188 6.71 -11.38 17.13
N HIS A 189 6.88 -11.73 15.85
CA HIS A 189 6.02 -12.69 15.15
C HIS A 189 6.77 -13.81 14.44
N ALA A 190 8.10 -13.88 14.55
CA ALA A 190 8.95 -14.90 13.92
C ALA A 190 8.79 -14.98 12.39
N TRP A 191 8.36 -13.89 11.75
CA TRP A 191 8.32 -13.80 10.29
C TRP A 191 9.72 -13.44 9.76
N PRO A 192 10.33 -14.24 8.87
CA PRO A 192 11.70 -14.00 8.45
C PRO A 192 11.81 -12.74 7.58
N THR A 193 12.49 -11.71 8.07
CA THR A 193 12.73 -10.43 7.37
C THR A 193 14.21 -10.17 7.10
N ALA A 194 15.13 -10.88 7.74
CA ALA A 194 16.57 -10.70 7.56
C ALA A 194 17.03 -10.69 6.08
N TRP A 195 16.43 -11.54 5.24
CA TRP A 195 16.76 -11.61 3.82
C TRP A 195 16.40 -10.31 3.07
N ILE A 196 15.23 -9.72 3.34
CA ILE A 196 14.79 -8.50 2.66
C ILE A 196 15.56 -7.29 3.18
N ILE A 197 15.88 -7.26 4.47
CA ILE A 197 16.72 -6.20 5.07
C ILE A 197 18.10 -6.17 4.39
N ASN A 198 18.72 -7.34 4.19
CA ASN A 198 20.02 -7.43 3.52
C ASN A 198 19.95 -6.93 2.07
N VAL A 199 18.93 -7.36 1.31
CA VAL A 199 18.71 -6.86 -0.07
C VAL A 199 18.57 -5.34 -0.09
N LEU A 200 17.81 -4.75 0.83
CA LEU A 200 17.63 -3.30 0.89
C LEU A 200 18.92 -2.55 1.21
N ARG A 201 19.66 -3.02 2.22
CA ARG A 201 20.96 -2.41 2.59
C ARG A 201 21.96 -2.48 1.44
N GLU A 202 21.99 -3.60 0.73
CA GLU A 202 22.82 -3.76 -0.46
C GLU A 202 22.41 -2.77 -1.57
N GLU A 203 21.12 -2.61 -1.84
CA GLU A 203 20.64 -1.65 -2.83
C GLU A 203 20.95 -0.20 -2.43
N TRP A 204 20.67 0.19 -1.18
CA TRP A 204 20.93 1.56 -0.71
C TRP A 204 22.42 1.92 -0.67
N SER A 205 23.32 0.94 -0.54
CA SER A 205 24.77 1.18 -0.59
C SER A 205 25.29 1.57 -1.97
N LYS A 206 24.48 1.39 -3.03
CA LYS A 206 24.84 1.73 -4.43
C LYS A 206 24.45 3.16 -4.81
N CYS A 207 23.63 3.82 -4.00
CA CYS A 207 23.12 5.18 -4.23
C CYS A 207 24.01 6.23 -3.57
#